data_AF-A0A8J7F9C1-F1
#
_entry.id   AF-A0A8J7F9C1-F1
#
_cell.length_a   1.000
_cell.length_b   1.000
_cell.length_c   1.000
_cell.angle_alpha   90.00
_cell.angle_beta   90.00
_cell.angle_gamma   90.00
#
_symmetry.space_group_name_H-M   'P 1'
#
loop_
_entity.id
_entity.type
_entity.pdbx_description
1 polymer ?
#
loop_
_entity_poly.entity_id
_entity_poly.type
_entity_poly.pdbx_seq_one_letter_code
_entity_poly.pdbx_strand_id
1 'polypeptide(L)' 'MNAHKIETILNEDGTLTLRGLPFHAGDAVEVIILKTSIPQQQLMSESQIKNNVYPLQGKVTHYDNPTEPVALEDWEFLQ' A
#
# COMPACT_ATOMS: atom_id res chain seq x y z
N MET A 1 -8.95 16.62 22.24
CA MET A 1 -9.86 16.24 21.14
C MET A 1 -9.40 14.89 20.63
N ASN A 2 -10.20 13.83 20.81
CA ASN A 2 -9.90 12.51 20.26
C ASN A 2 -10.56 12.43 18.88
N ALA A 3 -9.79 12.57 17.81
CA ALA A 3 -10.29 12.59 16.45
C ALA A 3 -9.86 11.31 15.72
N HIS A 4 -10.83 10.64 15.09
CA HIS A 4 -10.56 9.51 14.20
C HIS A 4 -10.63 10.01 12.75
N LYS A 5 -9.52 9.92 12.01
CA LYS A 5 -9.43 10.37 10.63
C LYS A 5 -9.75 9.22 9.67
N ILE A 6 -10.72 9.42 8.80
CA ILE A 6 -11.03 8.52 7.68
C ILE A 6 -10.86 9.32 6.39
N GLU A 7 -10.10 8.77 5.45
CA GLU A 7 -9.95 9.34 4.11
C GLU A 7 -10.75 8.49 3.13
N THR A 8 -11.67 9.12 2.41
CA THR A 8 -12.49 8.45 1.40
C THR A 8 -12.84 9.40 0.27
N ILE A 9 -13.27 8.84 -0.85
CA ILE A 9 -13.70 9.59 -2.03
C ILE A 9 -15.20 9.86 -1.90
N LEU A 10 -15.60 11.09 -2.21
CA LEU A 10 -17.01 11.45 -2.28
C LEU A 10 -17.66 10.77 -3.49
N ASN A 11 -18.82 10.15 -3.29
CA ASN A 11 -19.57 9.55 -4.39
C ASN A 11 -20.04 10.63 -5.39
N GLU A 12 -20.35 10.23 -6.62
CA GLU A 12 -20.80 11.14 -7.68
C GLU A 12 -22.09 11.89 -7.32
N ASP A 13 -22.94 11.28 -6.49
CA ASP A 13 -24.18 11.88 -5.98
C ASP A 13 -23.95 12.87 -4.83
N GLY A 14 -22.69 13.09 -4.41
CA GLY A 14 -22.34 13.96 -3.29
C GLY A 14 -22.56 13.34 -1.92
N THR A 15 -22.86 12.03 -1.84
CA THR A 15 -23.09 11.33 -0.57
C THR A 15 -21.79 10.74 0.00
N LEU A 16 -21.65 10.79 1.33
CA LEU A 16 -20.59 10.11 2.08
C LEU A 16 -21.22 9.13 3.08
N THR A 17 -20.80 7.86 3.05
CA THR A 17 -21.23 6.85 4.05
C THR A 17 -20.06 6.42 4.90
N LEU A 18 -20.08 6.74 6.19
CA LEU A 18 -19.08 6.30 7.18
C LEU A 18 -19.62 5.07 7.92
N ARG A 19 -18.83 4.00 8.02
CA ARG A 19 -19.20 2.75 8.71
C ARG A 19 -18.12 2.33 9.70
N GLY A 20 -18.50 1.66 10.78
CA GLY A 20 -17.57 1.08 11.74
C GLY A 20 -16.78 2.12 12.55
N LEU A 21 -17.38 3.29 12.83
CA LEU A 21 -16.72 4.30 13.65
C LEU A 21 -16.50 3.77 15.08
N PRO A 22 -15.36 4.07 15.72
CA PRO A 22 -15.05 3.62 17.08
C PRO A 22 -15.76 4.48 18.15
N PHE A 23 -17.06 4.72 17.98
CA PHE A 23 -17.92 5.45 18.90
C PHE A 23 -19.09 4.59 19.33
N HIS A 24 -19.65 4.87 20.50
CA HIS A 24 -20.78 4.13 21.04
C HIS A 24 -22.11 4.83 20.72
N ALA A 25 -23.21 4.08 20.80
CA ALA A 25 -24.53 4.65 20.64
C ALA A 25 -24.79 5.67 21.77
N GLY A 26 -25.19 6.89 21.38
CA GLY A 26 -25.45 8.00 22.30
C GLY A 26 -24.28 8.98 22.44
N ASP A 27 -23.10 8.68 21.88
CA ASP A 27 -22.00 9.64 21.85
C ASP A 27 -22.34 10.83 20.95
N ALA A 28 -22.13 12.05 21.46
CA ALA A 28 -22.19 13.26 20.65
C ALA A 28 -20.92 13.36 19.80
N VAL A 29 -21.07 13.31 18.48
CA VAL A 29 -19.95 13.34 17.53
C VAL A 29 -20.01 14.57 16.64
N GLU A 30 -18.85 15.17 16.38
CA GLU A 30 -18.67 16.26 15.42
C GLU A 30 -18.00 15.70 14.15
N VAL A 31 -18.52 16.09 12.98
CA VAL A 31 -17.99 15.65 11.68
C VAL A 31 -17.40 16.83 10.94
N ILE A 32 -16.11 16.74 10.58
CA ILE A 32 -15.40 17.77 9.82
C ILE A 32 -15.00 17.18 8.47
N ILE A 33 -15.45 17.81 7.38
CA ILE A 33 -15.15 17.39 6.00
C ILE A 33 -14.10 18.34 5.43
N LEU A 34 -12.93 17.79 5.06
CA LEU A 34 -11.84 18.55 4.45
C LEU A 34 -11.56 18.01 3.05
N LYS A 35 -11.52 18.90 2.06
CA LYS A 35 -11.03 18.53 0.72
C LYS A 35 -9.52 18.34 0.80
N THR A 36 -9.07 17.12 0.57
CA THR A 36 -7.64 16.79 0.55
C THR A 36 -7.09 16.82 -0.88
N SER A 37 -5.86 17.30 -1.05
CA SER A 37 -5.16 17.33 -2.35
C SER A 37 -4.34 16.08 -2.60
N ILE A 38 -4.54 15.01 -1.81
CA ILE A 38 -3.77 13.77 -1.92
C ILE A 38 -4.02 13.18 -3.31
N PRO A 39 -2.96 12.91 -4.10
CA PRO A 39 -3.12 12.29 -5.40
C PRO A 39 -3.82 10.93 -5.23
N GLN A 40 -4.83 10.67 -6.06
CA GLN A 40 -5.67 9.46 -6.04
C GLN A 40 -4.87 8.14 -5.98
N GLN A 41 -3.59 8.19 -6.36
CA GLN A 41 -2.60 7.10 -6.25
C GLN A 41 -2.38 6.59 -4.81
N GLN A 42 -2.59 7.40 -3.77
CA GLN A 42 -2.47 6.97 -2.37
C GLN A 42 -3.78 6.39 -1.79
N LEU A 43 -4.92 6.61 -2.44
CA LEU A 43 -6.22 6.02 -2.09
C LEU A 43 -6.48 4.70 -2.83
N MET A 44 -5.51 4.27 -3.64
CA MET A 44 -5.54 2.97 -4.29
C MET A 44 -5.52 1.87 -3.22
N SER A 45 -6.59 1.08 -3.19
CA SER A 45 -6.65 -0.19 -2.47
C SER A 45 -5.38 -1.01 -2.72
N GLU A 46 -4.94 -1.80 -1.74
CA GLU A 46 -3.85 -2.79 -1.91
C GLU A 46 -3.99 -3.64 -3.20
N SER A 47 -5.22 -3.79 -3.71
CA SER A 47 -5.51 -4.46 -4.98
C SER A 47 -5.08 -3.72 -6.25
N GLN A 48 -4.90 -2.39 -6.21
CA GLN A 48 -4.47 -1.56 -7.35
C GLN A 48 -2.96 -1.32 -7.39
N ILE A 49 -2.27 -1.47 -6.25
CA ILE A 49 -0.78 -1.54 -6.18
C ILE A 49 -0.26 -2.82 -6.86
N LYS A 50 -1.14 -3.80 -7.13
CA LYS A 50 -0.84 -5.02 -7.92
C LYS A 50 -0.56 -4.76 -9.41
N ASN A 51 -0.37 -3.53 -9.86
CA ASN A 51 0.40 -3.29 -11.07
C ASN A 51 1.89 -3.44 -10.75
N ASN A 52 2.26 -4.69 -10.43
CA ASN A 52 3.57 -5.30 -10.59
C ASN A 52 4.79 -4.57 -10.02
N VAL A 53 4.71 -4.03 -8.80
CA VAL A 53 5.91 -3.50 -8.12
C VAL A 53 6.92 -4.62 -7.81
N TYR A 54 6.45 -5.87 -7.64
CA TYR A 54 7.29 -7.03 -7.35
C TYR A 54 6.90 -8.27 -8.20
N PRO A 55 7.30 -8.32 -9.49
CA PRO A 55 6.95 -9.42 -10.42
C PRO A 55 7.37 -10.82 -10.01
N LEU A 56 8.31 -10.92 -9.08
CA LEU A 56 8.89 -12.17 -8.62
C LEU A 56 8.35 -12.58 -7.24
N GLN A 57 7.50 -11.77 -6.60
CA GLN A 57 6.93 -12.10 -5.30
C GLN A 57 6.06 -13.36 -5.39
N GLY A 58 6.41 -14.39 -4.62
CA GLY A 58 5.70 -15.68 -4.61
C GLY A 58 6.08 -16.63 -5.75
N LYS A 59 6.99 -16.26 -6.64
CA LYS A 59 7.59 -17.20 -7.59
C LYS A 59 8.75 -17.94 -6.93
N VAL A 60 8.78 -19.26 -7.10
CA VAL A 60 9.89 -20.10 -6.64
C VAL A 60 11.02 -19.95 -7.65
N THR A 61 12.10 -19.25 -7.28
CA THR A 61 13.34 -19.20 -8.06
C THR A 61 14.21 -20.38 -7.69
N HIS A 62 14.39 -21.32 -8.60
CA HIS A 62 15.35 -22.41 -8.45
C HIS A 62 16.74 -21.91 -8.86
N TYR A 63 17.75 -22.19 -8.04
CA TYR A 63 19.15 -21.93 -8.36
C TYR A 63 19.82 -23.29 -8.57
N ASP A 64 20.24 -23.58 -9.80
CA ASP A 64 20.83 -24.88 -10.16
C ASP A 64 22.16 -25.12 -9.43
N ASN A 65 22.97 -24.06 -9.24
CA ASN A 65 24.18 -24.13 -8.42
C ASN A 65 24.51 -22.78 -7.75
N PRO A 66 23.91 -22.47 -6.58
CA PRO A 66 23.97 -21.13 -5.98
C PRO A 66 25.34 -20.75 -5.40
N THR A 67 26.24 -21.72 -5.26
CA THR A 67 27.56 -21.51 -4.65
C THR A 67 28.71 -21.68 -5.63
N GLU A 68 28.42 -21.92 -6.91
CA GLU A 68 29.46 -21.98 -7.92
C GLU A 68 30.10 -20.59 -8.09
N PRO A 69 31.43 -20.51 -8.14
CA PRO A 69 32.11 -19.25 -8.32
C PRO A 69 31.76 -18.66 -9.69
N VAL A 70 31.25 -17.42 -9.68
CA VAL A 70 30.94 -16.71 -10.92
C VAL A 70 32.19 -16.01 -11.42
N ALA A 71 32.47 -16.16 -12.72
CA ALA A 71 33.48 -15.39 -13.44
C ALA A 71 34.89 -15.48 -12.82
N LEU A 72 35.33 -16.70 -12.44
CA LEU A 72 36.66 -16.96 -11.86
C LEU A 72 37.80 -16.32 -12.65
N GLU A 73 37.69 -16.31 -13.97
CA GLU A 73 38.68 -15.73 -14.87
C GLU A 73 38.76 -14.20 -14.81
N ASP A 74 37.70 -13.53 -14.34
CA ASP A 74 37.59 -12.07 -14.23
C ASP A 74 38.01 -11.56 -12.83
N TRP A 75 38.36 -12.46 -11.90
CA TRP A 75 38.88 -12.06 -10.60
C TRP A 75 40.39 -11.83 -10.69
N GLU A 76 40.77 -10.56 -10.89
CA GLU A 76 42.14 -10.04 -10.88
C GLU A 76 42.96 -10.40 -9.61
N PHE A 77 42.30 -10.90 -8.56
CA PHE A 77 42.94 -11.33 -7.31
C PHE A 77 43.61 -12.72 -7.41
N LEU A 78 43.26 -13.53 -8.41
CA LEU A 78 43.78 -14.91 -8.58
C LEU A 78 44.98 -15.01 -9.54
N GLN A 79 45.49 -13.87 -10.06
CA GLN A 79 46.69 -13.80 -10.90
C GLN A 79 47.98 -13.57 -10.10
#